data_AF-A0A8X8FTH4-F1
#
_entry.id   AF-A0A8X8FTH4-F1
#
_cell.length_a   1.000
_cell.length_b   1.000
_cell.length_c   1.000
_cell.angle_alpha   90.00
_cell.angle_beta   90.00
_cell.angle_gamma   90.00
#
_symmetry.space_group_name_H-M   'P 1'
#
loop_
_entity.id
_entity.type
_entity.pdbx_description
1 polymer ?
#
loop_
_entity_poly.entity_id
_entity_poly.type
_entity_poly.pdbx_seq_one_letter_code
_entity_poly.pdbx_strand_id
1 'polypeptide(L)' 'MYAGDHPPPHFHVRTRDGREALIVIAGLGVLSGGLTRRELIETLRWAQVNIPLLTFRWRELNP' A
#
# COMPACT_ATOMS: atom_id res chain seq x y z
N MET A 1 -1.05 5.35 3.18
CA MET A 1 -1.48 6.45 2.31
C MET A 1 -1.43 7.67 3.17
N TYR A 2 -0.68 8.66 2.72
CA TYR A 2 -0.58 9.96 3.32
C TYR A 2 -1.05 11.00 2.29
N ALA A 3 -1.30 12.22 2.77
CA ALA A 3 -1.59 13.34 1.88
C ALA A 3 -0.29 13.85 1.26
N GLY A 4 -0.32 14.18 -0.02
CA GLY A 4 0.87 14.57 -0.79
C GLY A 4 1.81 13.41 -1.17
N ASP A 5 1.35 12.16 -1.07
CA ASP A 5 2.04 11.00 -1.65
C ASP A 5 2.13 11.16 -3.17
N HIS A 6 3.27 10.77 -3.73
CA HIS A 6 3.55 10.92 -5.16
C HIS A 6 3.15 9.66 -5.95
N PRO A 7 2.84 9.80 -7.25
CA PRO A 7 2.64 8.65 -8.13
C PRO A 7 3.85 7.70 -8.17
N PRO A 8 3.63 6.38 -8.38
CA PRO A 8 2.34 5.75 -8.64
C PRO A 8 1.48 5.62 -7.38
N PRO A 9 0.14 5.52 -7.50
CA PRO A 9 -0.73 5.30 -6.34
C PRO A 9 -0.32 4.07 -5.53
N HIS A 10 -0.05 4.27 -4.25
CA HIS A 10 0.47 3.24 -3.36
C HIS A 10 -0.12 3.37 -1.95
N PHE A 11 -0.03 2.30 -1.16
CA PHE A 11 -0.32 2.34 0.27
C PHE A 11 0.85 1.80 1.09
N HIS A 12 0.85 2.12 2.37
CA HIS A 12 1.93 1.80 3.29
C HIS A 12 1.53 0.63 4.18
N VAL A 13 2.41 -0.35 4.32
CA VAL A 13 2.29 -1.44 5.29
C VAL A 13 3.36 -1.25 6.33
N ARG A 14 2.97 -1.03 7.58
CA ARG A 14 3.87 -0.81 8.72
C ARG A 14 3.73 -1.92 9.73
N THR A 15 4.85 -2.50 10.12
CA THR A 15 4.93 -3.47 11.22
C THR A 15 5.13 -2.74 12.56
N ARG A 16 4.88 -3.44 13.68
CA ARG A 16 5.00 -2.85 15.03
C ARG A 16 6.42 -2.42 15.38
N ASP A 17 7.43 -3.04 14.76
CA ASP A 17 8.85 -2.71 14.91
C ASP A 17 9.30 -1.58 13.96
N GLY A 18 8.37 -0.90 13.29
CA GLY A 18 8.62 0.31 12.50
C GLY A 18 9.12 0.08 11.08
N ARG A 19 9.30 -1.18 10.66
CA ARG A 19 9.62 -1.49 9.25
C ARG A 19 8.41 -1.23 8.36
N GLU A 20 8.70 -0.96 7.09
CA GLU A 20 7.71 -0.53 6.13
C GLU A 20 7.92 -1.15 4.74
N ALA A 21 6.81 -1.33 4.03
CA ALA A 21 6.77 -1.48 2.58
C ALA A 21 5.69 -0.59 1.96
N LEU A 22 6.00 -0.01 0.81
CA LEU A 22 5.06 0.70 -0.04
C LEU A 22 4.58 -0.27 -1.11
N ILE A 23 3.27 -0.40 -1.28
CA ILE A 23 2.64 -1.34 -2.21
C ILE A 23 1.88 -0.53 -3.26
N VAL A 24 2.22 -0.71 -4.54
CA VAL A 24 1.48 -0.12 -5.65
C VAL A 24 0.06 -0.68 -5.63
N ILE A 25 -0.95 0.20 -5.61
CA ILE A 25 -2.36 -0.20 -5.56
C ILE A 25 -2.73 -1.03 -6.80
N ALA A 26 -2.20 -0.62 -7.97
CA ALA A 26 -2.32 -1.39 -9.20
C ALA A 26 -1.42 -2.65 -9.12
N GLY A 27 -2.05 -3.83 -9.18
CA GLY A 27 -1.34 -5.11 -9.24
C GLY A 27 -0.63 -5.55 -7.96
N LEU A 28 -0.69 -4.73 -6.89
CA LEU A 28 -0.18 -5.07 -5.55
C LEU A 28 1.33 -5.42 -5.50
N GLY A 29 2.11 -4.80 -6.38
CA GLY A 29 3.56 -4.93 -6.38
C GLY A 29 4.22 -4.12 -5.26
N VAL A 30 5.33 -4.60 -4.73
CA VAL A 30 6.17 -3.83 -3.80
C VAL A 30 6.86 -2.71 -4.58
N LEU A 31 6.59 -1.46 -4.22
CA LEU A 31 7.25 -0.28 -4.75
C LEU A 31 8.60 -0.05 -4.06
N SER A 32 8.62 -0.15 -2.73
CA SER A 32 9.83 0.00 -1.92
C SER A 32 9.65 -0.65 -0.54
N GLY A 33 10.75 -0.82 0.19
CA GLY A 33 10.75 -1.35 1.55
C GLY A 33 11.21 -2.80 1.67
N GLY A 34 11.24 -3.30 2.91
CA GLY A 34 11.95 -4.53 3.28
C GLY A 34 11.10 -5.60 3.94
N LEU A 35 9.77 -5.54 3.81
CA LEU A 35 8.88 -6.56 4.38
C LEU A 35 8.91 -7.84 3.54
N THR A 36 8.98 -8.97 4.24
CA THR A 36 8.98 -10.29 3.62
C THR A 36 7.59 -10.64 3.08
N ARG A 37 7.53 -11.62 2.17
CA ARG A 37 6.25 -12.14 1.64
C ARG A 37 5.29 -12.61 2.75
N ARG A 38 5.83 -13.20 3.83
CA ARG A 38 5.03 -13.68 4.97
C ARG A 38 4.39 -12.52 5.73
N GLU A 39 5.10 -11.41 5.87
CA GLU A 39 4.57 -10.22 6.55
C GLU A 39 3.52 -9.50 5.69
N LEU A 40 3.62 -9.60 4.37
CA LEU A 40 2.69 -8.94 3.45
C LEU A 40 1.43 -9.75 3.14
N ILE A 41 1.42 -11.08 3.34
CA ILE A 41 0.38 -11.95 2.75
C ILE A 41 -1.04 -11.60 3.16
N GLU A 42 -1.27 -11.26 4.44
CA GLU A 42 -2.58 -10.90 4.94
C GLU A 42 -3.05 -9.57 4.36
N THR A 43 -2.17 -8.57 4.38
CA THR A 43 -2.45 -7.25 3.82
C THR A 43 -2.71 -7.30 2.32
N LEU A 44 -1.93 -8.09 1.57
CA LEU A 44 -2.13 -8.25 0.12
C LEU A 44 -3.45 -8.93 -0.22
N ARG A 45 -3.87 -9.94 0.56
CA ARG A 45 -5.19 -10.57 0.39
C ARG A 45 -6.33 -9.59 0.65
N TRP A 46 -6.22 -8.78 1.70
CA TRP A 46 -7.19 -7.73 1.97
C TRP A 46 -7.19 -6.68 0.86
N ALA A 47 -6.02 -6.23 0.40
CA ALA A 47 -5.91 -5.21 -0.63
C ALA A 47 -6.51 -5.68 -1.97
N GLN A 48 -6.37 -6.97 -2.31
CA GLN A 48 -6.88 -7.54 -3.56
C GLN A 48 -8.39 -7.36 -3.75
N VAL A 49 -9.17 -7.40 -2.67
CA VAL A 49 -10.62 -7.18 -2.71
C VAL A 49 -11.03 -5.73 -2.42
N ASN A 50 -10.06 -4.86 -2.09
CA ASN A 50 -10.27 -3.46 -1.71
C ASN A 50 -9.60 -2.46 -2.67
N ILE A 51 -9.13 -2.88 -3.85
CA ILE A 51 -8.50 -1.98 -4.84
C ILE A 51 -9.34 -0.73 -5.14
N PRO A 52 -10.67 -0.80 -5.37
CA PRO A 52 -11.47 0.40 -5.61
C PRO A 52 -11.46 1.38 -4.44
N LEU A 53 -11.56 0.87 -3.21
CA LEU A 53 -11.49 1.66 -1.98
C LEU A 53 -10.14 2.34 -1.83
N LEU A 54 -9.04 1.58 -1.98
CA LEU A 54 -7.68 2.11 -1.89
C LEU A 54 -7.43 3.19 -2.94
N THR A 55 -7.87 2.96 -4.17
CA THR A 55 -7.74 3.92 -5.28
C THR A 55 -8.50 5.21 -4.99
N PHE A 56 -9.74 5.09 -4.50
CA PHE A 56 -10.56 6.25 -4.11
C PHE A 56 -9.89 7.06 -3.00
N ARG A 57 -9.48 6.40 -1.91
CA ARG A 57 -8.81 7.06 -0.78
C ARG A 57 -7.49 7.73 -1.17
N TRP A 58 -6.70 7.10 -2.03
CA TRP A 58 -5.46 7.70 -2.51
C TRP A 58 -5.73 9.00 -3.27
N ARG A 59 -6.74 9.02 -4.15
CA ARG A 59 -7.15 10.24 -4.87
C ARG A 59 -7.70 11.32 -3.95
N GLU A 60 -8.49 10.96 -2.94
CA GLU A 60 -8.98 11.93 -1.95
C GLU A 60 -7.83 12.63 -1.20
N LEU A 61 -6.76 11.89 -0.89
CA LEU A 61 -5.60 12.41 -0.18
C LEU A 61 -4.58 13.11 -1.10
N ASN A 62 -4.62 12.81 -2.40
CA ASN A 62 -3.64 13.25 -3.40
C ASN A 62 -4.36 13.75 -4.67
N PRO A 63 -5.03 14.91 -4.60
CA PRO A 63 -5.75 15.52 -5.72
C PRO A 63 -4.83 16.07 -6.81
#